data_AF-A0A950WDJ0-F1
#
_entry.id   AF-A0A950WDJ0-F1
#
_cell.length_a   1.000
_cell.length_b   1.000
_cell.length_c   1.000
_cell.angle_alpha   90.00
_cell.angle_beta   90.00
_cell.angle_gamma   90.00
#
_symmetry.space_group_name_H-M   'P 1'
#
loop_
_entity.id
_entity.type
_entity.pdbx_description
1 polymer ?
#
loop_
_entity_poly.entity_id
_entity_poly.type
_entity_poly.pdbx_seq_one_letter_code
_entity_poly.pdbx_strand_id
1 'polypeptide(L)'
;MSISVDMARKILEASKQRAKELRSPVSIAIVDAGGHLVIFERMMSPYGWATGNISIAKASTAVMFNQSTDAVAQWGSGIPGFASSMATMTEGKFIMAAGGWPIRIGGATVGGIGVSGGNAPGRDDEIARAGLAAVEAMAPAIPAQPALGYSASGASGQQGLVTPVFTNPTPQAPQPVSYEKLQNEVPNTQHLTPDEDEPYNTNSFKQFNADR
;
A
#
# COMPACT_ATOMS: atom_id res chain seq x y z
N MET A 1 -19.66 2.89 14.79
CA MET A 1 -18.84 2.19 15.81
C MET A 1 -17.39 2.53 15.53
N SER A 2 -16.59 2.88 16.55
CA SER A 2 -15.20 3.31 16.37
C SER A 2 -14.26 2.44 17.21
N ILE A 3 -13.04 2.24 16.74
CA ILE A 3 -12.00 1.51 17.46
C ILE A 3 -11.63 2.23 18.77
N SER A 4 -11.42 1.48 19.85
CA SER A 4 -10.88 2.04 21.09
C SER A 4 -9.36 2.20 21.01
N VAL A 5 -8.82 3.17 21.76
CA VAL A 5 -7.37 3.39 21.84
C VAL A 5 -6.64 2.14 22.35
N ASP A 6 -7.21 1.41 23.30
CA ASP A 6 -6.59 0.18 23.83
C ASP A 6 -6.53 -0.94 22.80
N MET A 7 -7.56 -1.09 21.98
CA MET A 7 -7.56 -2.04 20.87
C MET A 7 -6.54 -1.63 19.81
N ALA A 8 -6.48 -0.34 19.47
CA ALA A 8 -5.49 0.20 18.55
C ALA A 8 -4.06 -0.04 19.06
N ARG A 9 -3.77 0.16 20.35
CA ARG A 9 -2.46 -0.16 20.95
C ARG A 9 -2.10 -1.64 20.78
N LYS A 10 -3.04 -2.56 21.01
CA LYS A 10 -2.77 -4.01 20.86
C LYS A 10 -2.39 -4.37 19.42
N ILE A 11 -3.13 -3.84 18.44
CA ILE A 11 -2.84 -4.02 17.02
C ILE A 11 -1.46 -3.46 16.69
N LEU A 12 -1.17 -2.24 17.14
CA LEU A 12 0.11 -1.57 16.93
C LEU A 12 1.27 -2.40 17.51
N GLU A 13 1.18 -2.86 18.75
CA GLU A 13 2.24 -3.66 19.38
C GLU A 13 2.47 -5.00 18.68
N ALA A 14 1.42 -5.68 18.23
CA ALA A 14 1.55 -6.91 17.45
C ALA A 14 2.23 -6.66 16.09
N SER A 15 1.85 -5.60 15.37
CA SER A 15 2.54 -5.19 14.15
C SER A 15 4.00 -4.81 14.39
N LYS A 16 4.29 -4.05 15.46
CA LYS A 16 5.67 -3.71 15.84
C LYS A 16 6.50 -4.94 16.16
N GLN A 17 5.92 -5.91 16.87
CA GLN A 17 6.61 -7.15 17.19
C GLN A 17 6.96 -7.91 15.92
N ARG A 18 6.02 -8.02 14.97
CA ARG A 18 6.30 -8.65 13.67
C ARG A 18 7.37 -7.89 12.88
N ALA A 19 7.30 -6.57 12.86
CA ALA A 19 8.30 -5.73 12.19
C ALA A 19 9.71 -5.93 12.78
N LYS A 20 9.83 -6.09 14.10
CA LYS A 20 11.11 -6.41 14.77
C LYS A 20 11.65 -7.78 14.36
N GLU A 21 10.80 -8.81 14.35
CA GLU A 21 11.18 -10.17 13.92
C GLU A 21 11.72 -10.17 12.49
N LEU A 22 11.08 -9.38 11.62
CA LEU A 22 11.46 -9.23 10.21
C LEU A 22 12.62 -8.24 9.99
N ARG A 23 13.10 -7.58 11.04
CA ARG A 23 14.11 -6.50 10.97
C ARG A 23 13.74 -5.43 9.94
N SER A 24 12.46 -5.08 9.90
CA SER A 24 11.91 -4.14 8.92
C SER A 24 11.44 -2.86 9.62
N PRO A 25 12.19 -1.74 9.52
CA PRO A 25 11.82 -0.49 10.18
C PRO A 25 10.67 0.21 9.44
N VAL A 26 9.46 0.06 9.96
CA VAL A 26 8.23 0.60 9.34
C VAL A 26 7.61 1.74 10.15
N SER A 27 6.78 2.52 9.48
CA SER A 27 5.75 3.36 10.07
C SER A 27 4.42 2.61 10.09
N ILE A 28 3.72 2.67 11.23
CA ILE A 28 2.44 2.00 11.44
C ILE A 28 1.44 3.05 11.91
N ALA A 29 0.31 3.15 11.21
CA ALA A 29 -0.79 4.04 11.54
C ALA A 29 -2.07 3.24 11.75
N ILE A 30 -2.87 3.66 12.72
CA ILE A 30 -4.23 3.18 12.91
C ILE A 30 -5.18 4.37 12.92
N VAL A 31 -6.22 4.29 12.11
CA VAL A 31 -7.30 5.28 12.01
C VAL A 31 -8.61 4.71 12.52
N ASP A 32 -9.53 5.57 12.94
CA ASP A 32 -10.89 5.19 13.27
C ASP A 32 -11.75 4.97 12.02
N ALA A 33 -13.03 4.61 12.21
CA ALA A 33 -13.97 4.40 11.12
C ALA A 33 -14.28 5.67 10.29
N GLY A 34 -13.95 6.86 10.79
CA GLY A 34 -14.01 8.12 10.05
C GLY A 34 -12.73 8.44 9.28
N GLY A 35 -11.69 7.59 9.40
CA GLY A 35 -10.38 7.83 8.80
C GLY A 35 -9.51 8.81 9.57
N HIS A 36 -9.87 9.15 10.82
CA HIS A 36 -9.08 10.02 11.69
C HIS A 36 -8.01 9.22 12.42
N LEU A 37 -6.80 9.79 12.52
CA LEU A 37 -5.67 9.13 13.16
C LEU A 37 -5.94 8.90 14.65
N VAL A 38 -5.79 7.64 15.10
CA VAL A 38 -5.94 7.23 16.49
C VAL A 38 -4.59 7.03 17.14
N ILE A 39 -3.70 6.27 16.49
CA ILE A 39 -2.34 6.04 16.98
C ILE A 39 -1.38 5.87 15.80
N PHE A 40 -0.15 6.32 15.99
CA PHE A 40 0.92 6.25 15.01
C PHE A 40 2.23 5.93 15.73
N GLU A 41 3.03 5.06 15.13
CA GLU A 41 4.41 4.87 15.55
C GLU A 41 5.33 4.68 14.35
N ARG A 42 6.52 5.29 14.42
CA ARG A 42 7.60 5.11 13.47
C ARG A 42 8.77 4.44 14.17
N MET A 43 9.08 3.20 13.79
CA MET A 43 10.06 2.35 14.46
C MET A 43 11.54 2.69 14.15
N MET A 44 11.81 3.90 13.65
CA MET A 44 13.11 4.44 13.25
C MET A 44 13.66 3.97 11.90
N SER A 45 13.75 4.92 10.96
CA SER A 45 14.66 4.88 9.79
C SER A 45 15.11 6.31 9.51
N PRO A 46 16.42 6.59 9.32
CA PRO A 46 16.91 7.90 8.88
C PRO A 46 16.43 8.24 7.45
N TYR A 47 15.98 7.23 6.69
CA TYR A 47 15.44 7.37 5.34
C TYR A 47 13.92 7.07 5.33
N GLY A 48 13.25 7.37 4.22
CA GLY A 48 11.81 7.08 4.09
C GLY A 48 10.92 7.95 4.98
N TRP A 49 11.22 9.25 5.07
CA TRP A 49 10.42 10.22 5.83
C TRP A 49 8.93 10.22 5.45
N ALA A 50 8.62 9.93 4.19
CA ALA A 50 7.27 9.85 3.66
C ALA A 50 6.45 8.66 4.19
N THR A 51 7.10 7.63 4.77
CA THR A 51 6.42 6.42 5.28
C THR A 51 5.35 6.73 6.32
N GLY A 52 5.51 7.80 7.10
CA GLY A 52 4.49 8.26 8.05
C GLY A 52 3.18 8.59 7.35
N ASN A 53 3.22 9.54 6.40
CA ASN A 53 2.05 9.93 5.63
C ASN A 53 1.49 8.78 4.77
N ILE A 54 2.36 7.95 4.19
CA ILE A 54 1.94 6.78 3.41
C ILE A 54 1.19 5.77 4.28
N SER A 55 1.67 5.50 5.51
CA SER A 55 0.99 4.58 6.44
C SER A 55 -0.40 5.10 6.82
N ILE A 56 -0.54 6.41 7.05
CA ILE A 56 -1.84 7.05 7.32
C ILE A 56 -2.75 6.93 6.09
N ALA A 57 -2.26 7.26 4.90
CA ALA A 57 -3.01 7.17 3.66
C ALA A 57 -3.49 5.74 3.36
N LYS A 58 -2.66 4.72 3.63
CA LYS A 58 -3.05 3.32 3.50
C LYS A 58 -4.18 2.95 4.47
N ALA A 59 -4.08 3.36 5.73
CA ALA A 59 -5.10 3.12 6.74
C ALA A 59 -6.44 3.79 6.37
N SER A 60 -6.39 5.06 5.96
CA SER A 60 -7.55 5.83 5.51
C SER A 60 -8.19 5.24 4.25
N THR A 61 -7.38 4.82 3.27
CA THR A 61 -7.87 4.14 2.05
C THR A 61 -8.60 2.85 2.40
N ALA A 62 -8.07 2.08 3.34
CA ALA A 62 -8.66 0.81 3.73
C ALA A 62 -10.04 0.97 4.38
N VAL A 63 -10.22 2.03 5.19
CA VAL A 63 -11.53 2.39 5.76
C VAL A 63 -12.47 2.92 4.68
N MET A 64 -11.99 3.84 3.84
CA MET A 64 -12.78 4.49 2.79
C MET A 64 -13.45 3.51 1.84
N PHE A 65 -12.71 2.47 1.42
CA PHE A 65 -13.22 1.45 0.51
C PHE A 65 -13.68 0.18 1.22
N ASN A 66 -13.50 0.11 2.54
CA ASN A 66 -13.75 -1.10 3.32
C ASN A 66 -13.07 -2.34 2.70
N GLN A 67 -11.84 -2.18 2.21
CA GLN A 67 -11.06 -3.18 1.47
C GLN A 67 -9.57 -3.04 1.77
N SER A 68 -8.75 -4.06 1.51
CA SER A 68 -7.31 -3.87 1.56
C SER A 68 -6.87 -2.90 0.47
N THR A 69 -5.81 -2.15 0.71
CA THR A 69 -5.28 -1.20 -0.29
C THR A 69 -4.77 -1.90 -1.55
N ASP A 70 -4.38 -3.17 -1.44
CA ASP A 70 -4.04 -4.02 -2.59
C ASP A 70 -5.28 -4.36 -3.42
N ALA A 71 -6.40 -4.73 -2.78
CA ALA A 71 -7.66 -4.97 -3.49
C ALA A 71 -8.15 -3.68 -4.19
N VAL A 72 -7.98 -2.52 -3.56
CA VAL A 72 -8.25 -1.21 -4.19
C VAL A 72 -7.37 -0.97 -5.41
N ALA A 73 -6.10 -1.38 -5.37
CA ALA A 73 -5.20 -1.26 -6.51
C ALA A 73 -5.66 -2.12 -7.70
N GLN A 74 -6.10 -3.37 -7.44
CA GLN A 74 -6.49 -4.33 -8.48
C GLN A 74 -7.58 -3.79 -9.42
N TRP A 75 -8.61 -3.13 -8.89
CA TRP A 75 -9.65 -2.51 -9.72
C TRP A 75 -9.34 -1.04 -10.05
N GLY A 76 -8.71 -0.30 -9.14
CA GLY A 76 -8.44 1.13 -9.29
C GLY A 76 -7.45 1.44 -10.42
N SER A 77 -6.50 0.54 -10.69
CA SER A 77 -5.56 0.68 -11.81
C SER A 77 -6.24 0.63 -13.19
N GLY A 78 -7.45 0.07 -13.29
CA GLY A 78 -8.22 0.07 -14.53
C GLY A 78 -8.94 1.38 -14.84
N ILE A 79 -8.92 2.36 -13.93
CA ILE A 79 -9.63 3.64 -14.05
C ILE A 79 -8.60 4.77 -14.25
N PRO A 80 -8.47 5.32 -15.47
CA PRO A 80 -7.52 6.41 -15.74
C PRO A 80 -7.70 7.60 -14.78
N GLY A 81 -6.62 8.02 -14.13
CA GLY A 81 -6.62 9.16 -13.20
C GLY A 81 -7.29 8.92 -11.85
N PHE A 82 -7.76 7.70 -11.54
CA PHE A 82 -8.42 7.42 -10.26
C PHE A 82 -7.50 7.69 -9.06
N ALA A 83 -6.26 7.18 -9.10
CA ALA A 83 -5.34 7.34 -7.98
C ALA A 83 -4.98 8.81 -7.70
N SER A 84 -4.69 9.60 -8.75
CA SER A 84 -4.34 11.01 -8.62
C SER A 84 -5.53 11.87 -8.18
N SER A 85 -6.72 11.59 -8.71
CA SER A 85 -7.96 12.30 -8.32
C SER A 85 -8.28 12.05 -6.85
N MET A 86 -8.24 10.79 -6.42
CA MET A 86 -8.49 10.42 -5.01
C MET A 86 -7.43 11.01 -4.09
N ALA A 87 -6.15 10.93 -4.44
CA ALA A 87 -5.08 11.56 -3.65
C ALA A 87 -5.29 13.07 -3.51
N THR A 88 -5.75 13.75 -4.57
CA THR A 88 -6.03 15.19 -4.53
C THR A 88 -7.25 15.50 -3.65
N MET A 89 -8.38 14.82 -3.86
CA MET A 89 -9.63 15.06 -3.12
C MET A 89 -9.52 14.74 -1.63
N THR A 90 -8.60 13.85 -1.26
CA THR A 90 -8.38 13.42 0.13
C THR A 90 -7.20 14.11 0.79
N GLU A 91 -6.62 15.13 0.15
CA GLU A 91 -5.46 15.88 0.65
C GLU A 91 -4.28 14.95 0.99
N GLY A 92 -4.02 13.97 0.11
CA GLY A 92 -2.93 13.00 0.25
C GLY A 92 -3.24 11.82 1.17
N LYS A 93 -4.46 11.68 1.70
CA LYS A 93 -4.87 10.55 2.57
C LYS A 93 -5.35 9.33 1.78
N PHE A 94 -4.90 9.18 0.54
CA PHE A 94 -5.25 8.05 -0.32
C PHE A 94 -4.02 7.48 -1.01
N ILE A 95 -3.88 6.15 -0.96
CA ILE A 95 -2.90 5.40 -1.75
C ILE A 95 -3.34 3.95 -1.93
N MET A 96 -3.15 3.40 -3.13
CA MET A 96 -3.50 2.02 -3.49
C MET A 96 -2.26 1.13 -3.56
N ALA A 97 -1.57 0.98 -2.43
CA ALA A 97 -0.40 0.11 -2.31
C ALA A 97 -0.55 -0.81 -1.09
N ALA A 98 -0.24 -2.11 -1.25
CA ALA A 98 -0.41 -3.14 -0.23
C ALA A 98 0.17 -2.74 1.15
N GLY A 99 -0.50 -3.16 2.23
CA GLY A 99 -0.14 -2.77 3.61
C GLY A 99 -1.20 -1.97 4.35
N GLY A 100 -2.34 -1.67 3.73
CA GLY A 100 -3.51 -1.09 4.39
C GLY A 100 -4.64 -2.10 4.47
N TRP A 101 -5.28 -2.21 5.64
CA TRP A 101 -6.39 -3.14 5.88
C TRP A 101 -7.47 -2.54 6.80
N PRO A 102 -8.76 -2.83 6.53
CA PRO A 102 -9.84 -2.49 7.45
C PRO A 102 -9.76 -3.39 8.70
N ILE A 103 -9.95 -2.77 9.86
CA ILE A 103 -10.07 -3.45 11.16
C ILE A 103 -11.56 -3.72 11.38
N ARG A 104 -11.93 -5.00 11.51
CA ARG A 104 -13.32 -5.43 11.65
C ARG A 104 -13.58 -6.11 12.99
N ILE A 105 -14.69 -5.73 13.61
CA ILE A 105 -15.22 -6.34 14.84
C ILE A 105 -16.71 -6.54 14.60
N GLY A 106 -17.26 -7.72 14.90
CA GLY A 106 -18.70 -7.91 14.69
C GLY A 106 -19.13 -7.92 13.22
N GLY A 107 -18.20 -8.09 12.27
CA GLY A 107 -18.46 -7.89 10.83
C GLY A 107 -18.58 -6.42 10.42
N ALA A 108 -18.41 -5.48 11.34
CA ALA A 108 -18.41 -4.04 11.08
C ALA A 108 -16.98 -3.49 11.08
N THR A 109 -16.68 -2.57 10.17
CA THR A 109 -15.40 -1.86 10.14
C THR A 109 -15.38 -0.77 11.19
N VAL A 110 -14.43 -0.87 12.12
CA VAL A 110 -14.27 0.04 13.27
C VAL A 110 -13.07 0.98 13.11
N GLY A 111 -12.21 0.71 12.12
CA GLY A 111 -11.02 1.49 11.82
C GLY A 111 -10.20 0.86 10.70
N GLY A 112 -8.99 1.34 10.51
CA GLY A 112 -8.05 0.79 9.54
C GLY A 112 -6.62 0.83 10.05
N ILE A 113 -5.81 -0.15 9.64
CA ILE A 113 -4.37 -0.17 9.84
C ILE A 113 -3.68 0.14 8.51
N GLY A 114 -2.56 0.85 8.57
CA GLY A 114 -1.66 1.04 7.44
C GLY A 114 -0.21 0.93 7.87
N VAL A 115 0.58 0.22 7.07
CA VAL A 115 2.01 -0.01 7.30
C VAL A 115 2.81 0.43 6.07
N SER A 116 3.92 1.11 6.29
CA SER A 116 4.80 1.56 5.21
C SER A 116 6.27 1.58 5.62
N GLY A 117 7.16 1.19 4.70
CA GLY A 117 8.61 1.19 4.90
C GLY A 117 9.25 -0.19 4.87
N GLY A 118 8.47 -1.21 4.52
CA GLY A 118 8.93 -2.58 4.34
C GLY A 118 10.16 -2.65 3.44
N ASN A 119 11.16 -3.42 3.87
CA ASN A 119 12.42 -3.59 3.14
C ASN A 119 12.38 -4.67 2.05
N ALA A 120 11.22 -5.30 1.82
CA ALA A 120 11.00 -6.29 0.77
C ALA A 120 9.52 -6.30 0.31
N PRO A 121 9.23 -6.78 -0.91
CA PRO A 121 7.86 -6.93 -1.39
C PRO A 121 6.97 -7.69 -0.40
N GLY A 122 5.76 -7.20 -0.18
CA GLY A 122 4.79 -7.82 0.73
C GLY A 122 5.03 -7.60 2.23
N ARG A 123 6.14 -6.98 2.65
CA ARG A 123 6.44 -6.77 4.08
C ARG A 123 5.43 -5.88 4.79
N ASP A 124 5.01 -4.80 4.15
CA ASP A 124 3.99 -3.92 4.70
C ASP A 124 2.69 -4.69 4.99
N ASP A 125 2.28 -5.55 4.05
CA ASP A 125 1.07 -6.38 4.16
C ASP A 125 1.17 -7.40 5.30
N GLU A 126 2.29 -8.14 5.35
CA GLU A 126 2.55 -9.14 6.38
C GLU A 126 2.53 -8.54 7.79
N ILE A 127 3.14 -7.38 7.98
CA ILE A 127 3.17 -6.67 9.27
C ILE A 127 1.79 -6.14 9.64
N ALA A 128 1.02 -5.61 8.68
CA ALA A 128 -0.35 -5.15 8.93
C ALA A 128 -1.24 -6.32 9.38
N ARG A 129 -1.18 -7.45 8.67
CA ARG A 129 -1.97 -8.65 8.98
C ARG A 129 -1.61 -9.29 10.32
N ALA A 130 -0.35 -9.23 10.74
CA ALA A 130 0.04 -9.65 12.09
C ALA A 130 -0.67 -8.83 13.19
N GLY A 131 -0.85 -7.52 12.96
CA GLY A 131 -1.64 -6.66 13.84
C GLY A 131 -3.12 -7.05 13.92
N LEU A 132 -3.73 -7.37 12.78
CA LEU A 132 -5.13 -7.81 12.71
C LEU A 132 -5.36 -9.15 13.42
N ALA A 133 -4.45 -10.11 13.24
CA ALA A 133 -4.54 -11.42 13.87
C ALA A 133 -4.61 -11.32 15.42
N ALA A 134 -3.98 -10.30 16.01
CA ALA A 134 -4.00 -10.08 17.46
C ALA A 134 -5.38 -9.71 18.02
N VAL A 135 -6.28 -9.17 17.19
CA VAL A 135 -7.67 -8.83 17.58
C VAL A 135 -8.68 -9.85 17.09
N GLU A 136 -8.43 -10.52 15.95
CA GLU A 136 -9.26 -11.64 15.49
C GLU A 136 -9.23 -12.81 16.49
N ALA A 137 -8.09 -13.06 17.14
CA ALA A 137 -7.98 -14.04 18.22
C ALA A 137 -8.82 -13.69 19.47
N MET A 138 -9.38 -12.47 19.56
CA MET A 138 -10.20 -12.00 20.68
C MET A 138 -11.70 -11.93 20.36
N ALA A 139 -12.12 -12.09 19.10
CA ALA A 139 -13.52 -12.02 18.69
C ALA A 139 -14.04 -13.41 18.25
N PRO A 140 -15.26 -13.82 18.61
CA PRO A 140 -15.86 -15.01 18.03
C PRO A 140 -15.98 -14.83 16.50
N ALA A 141 -15.60 -15.87 15.76
CA ALA A 141 -15.59 -15.86 14.30
C ALA A 141 -16.98 -15.52 13.74
N ILE A 142 -17.03 -14.53 12.84
CA ILE A 142 -18.24 -14.17 12.10
C ILE A 142 -18.05 -14.62 10.65
N PRO A 143 -19.03 -15.31 10.05
CA PRO A 143 -18.92 -15.78 8.67
C PRO A 143 -18.72 -14.63 7.68
N ALA A 144 -17.92 -14.90 6.65
CA ALA A 144 -17.57 -13.95 5.60
C ALA A 144 -18.82 -13.27 5.02
N GLN A 145 -18.80 -11.93 4.94
CA GLN A 145 -19.83 -11.20 4.20
C GLN A 145 -19.70 -11.52 2.70
N PRO A 146 -20.83 -11.73 2.00
CA PRO A 146 -20.81 -11.95 0.56
C PRO A 146 -20.26 -10.71 -0.13
N ALA A 147 -19.42 -10.91 -1.15
CA ALA A 147 -18.91 -9.85 -2.00
C ALA A 147 -20.07 -8.97 -2.48
N LEU A 148 -19.93 -7.65 -2.38
CA LEU A 148 -20.89 -6.70 -2.92
C LEU A 148 -20.98 -6.93 -4.44
N GLY A 149 -22.02 -7.66 -4.84
CA GLY A 149 -22.37 -7.86 -6.24
C GLY A 149 -22.90 -6.54 -6.79
N TYR A 150 -22.14 -5.91 -7.68
CA TYR A 150 -22.67 -4.88 -8.56
C TYR A 150 -23.59 -5.58 -9.58
N SER A 151 -24.89 -5.62 -9.30
CA SER A 151 -25.89 -6.03 -10.30
C SER A 151 -26.24 -4.83 -11.16
N ALA A 152 -25.83 -4.83 -12.42
CA ALA A 152 -26.32 -3.88 -13.40
C ALA A 152 -27.78 -4.26 -13.77
N SER A 153 -28.75 -3.60 -13.15
CA SER A 153 -30.15 -3.66 -13.57
C SER A 153 -30.64 -2.27 -13.96
N GLY A 154 -30.81 -2.04 -15.27
CA GLY A 154 -31.55 -0.88 -15.78
C GLY A 154 -31.12 -0.40 -17.16
N ALA A 155 -31.53 -1.10 -18.23
CA ALA A 155 -31.75 -0.49 -19.55
C ALA A 155 -32.56 -1.44 -20.44
N SER A 156 -33.88 -1.27 -20.44
CA SER A 156 -34.77 -1.80 -21.46
C SER A 156 -34.69 -0.92 -22.71
N GLY A 157 -34.37 -1.51 -23.87
CA GLY A 157 -34.72 -0.95 -25.18
C GLY A 157 -33.63 -0.93 -26.25
N GLN A 158 -33.83 -1.77 -27.28
CA GLN A 158 -33.32 -1.70 -28.66
C GLN A 158 -31.91 -2.25 -28.98
N GLN A 159 -31.93 -3.55 -29.33
CA GLN A 159 -31.35 -4.23 -30.50
C GLN A 159 -29.95 -3.80 -31.01
N GLY A 160 -29.01 -4.76 -30.89
CA GLY A 160 -28.14 -5.12 -32.01
C GLY A 160 -26.64 -4.93 -31.83
N LEU A 161 -25.99 -5.59 -30.86
CA LEU A 161 -24.55 -5.92 -30.94
C LEU A 161 -24.25 -7.25 -30.23
N VAL A 162 -23.47 -8.10 -30.90
CA VAL A 162 -23.02 -9.42 -30.45
C VAL A 162 -22.18 -9.33 -29.17
N THR A 163 -22.52 -10.13 -28.14
CA THR A 163 -21.69 -10.31 -26.94
C THR A 163 -20.53 -11.27 -27.22
N PRO A 164 -19.27 -10.92 -26.96
CA PRO A 164 -18.19 -11.89 -26.94
C PRO A 164 -18.31 -12.76 -25.67
N VAL A 165 -18.32 -14.08 -25.86
CA VAL A 165 -18.18 -15.05 -24.77
C VAL A 165 -16.71 -15.07 -24.35
N PHE A 166 -16.38 -14.53 -23.18
CA PHE A 166 -15.06 -14.69 -22.59
C PHE A 166 -15.01 -16.05 -21.87
N THR A 167 -14.35 -17.03 -22.48
CA THR A 167 -13.88 -18.22 -21.78
C THR A 167 -12.51 -17.90 -21.19
N ASN A 168 -12.32 -18.14 -19.88
CA ASN A 168 -11.01 -18.02 -19.25
C ASN A 168 -10.08 -19.11 -19.82
N PRO A 169 -8.95 -18.79 -20.46
CA PRO A 169 -7.99 -19.81 -20.84
C PRO A 169 -7.29 -20.37 -19.59
N THR A 170 -7.11 -21.68 -19.57
CA THR A 170 -6.32 -22.43 -18.58
C THR A 170 -4.92 -21.80 -18.42
N PRO A 171 -4.38 -21.64 -17.20
CA PRO A 171 -3.06 -21.05 -17.00
C PRO A 171 -1.98 -21.86 -17.74
N GLN A 172 -1.33 -21.26 -18.73
CA GLN A 172 -0.12 -21.82 -19.35
C GLN A 172 1.09 -21.41 -18.51
N ALA A 173 1.96 -22.38 -18.22
CA ALA A 173 3.25 -22.13 -17.58
C ALA A 173 4.10 -21.17 -18.43
N PRO A 174 4.82 -20.22 -17.81
CA PRO A 174 5.65 -19.27 -18.55
C PRO A 174 6.76 -19.99 -19.31
N GLN A 175 6.91 -19.66 -20.60
CA GLN A 175 8.03 -20.13 -21.42
C GLN A 175 9.31 -19.36 -21.04
N PRO A 176 10.48 -20.02 -21.00
CA PRO A 176 11.73 -19.35 -20.67
C PRO A 176 12.14 -18.38 -21.78
N VAL A 177 12.41 -17.12 -21.41
CA VAL A 177 13.02 -16.11 -22.30
C VAL A 177 14.53 -16.34 -22.39
N SER A 178 15.08 -16.40 -23.61
CA SER A 178 16.52 -16.51 -23.83
C SER A 178 17.22 -15.15 -23.65
N TYR A 179 18.34 -15.17 -22.93
CA TYR A 179 19.10 -13.97 -22.53
C TYR A 179 19.76 -13.21 -23.69
N GLU A 180 19.87 -13.82 -24.88
CA GLU A 180 20.50 -13.20 -26.06
C GLU A 180 19.71 -12.00 -26.63
N LYS A 181 18.41 -11.89 -26.33
CA LYS A 181 17.58 -10.77 -26.85
C LYS A 181 17.74 -9.45 -26.09
N LEU A 182 18.33 -9.45 -24.89
CA LEU A 182 18.47 -8.23 -24.07
C LEU A 182 19.77 -7.45 -24.35
N GLN A 183 20.72 -8.03 -25.09
CA GLN A 183 22.03 -7.39 -25.35
C GLN A 183 22.06 -6.47 -26.58
N ASN A 184 21.04 -6.53 -27.45
CA ASN A 184 21.06 -5.81 -28.73
C ASN A 184 20.20 -4.52 -28.76
N GLU A 185 19.61 -4.10 -27.65
CA GLU A 185 18.74 -2.90 -27.59
C GLU A 185 19.26 -1.78 -26.67
N VAL A 186 20.56 -1.74 -26.37
CA VAL A 186 21.14 -0.61 -25.63
C VAL A 186 21.59 0.49 -26.61
N PRO A 187 21.05 1.72 -26.55
CA PRO A 187 21.56 2.84 -27.32
C PRO A 187 22.98 3.18 -26.89
N ASN A 188 23.86 3.37 -27.87
CA ASN A 188 25.27 3.72 -27.73
C ASN A 188 25.44 4.99 -26.85
N THR A 189 25.88 4.84 -25.61
CA THR A 189 26.31 5.95 -24.77
C THR A 189 27.79 6.21 -25.02
N GLN A 190 28.12 7.42 -25.45
CA GLN A 190 29.49 7.86 -25.64
C GLN A 190 30.29 7.67 -24.34
N HIS A 191 31.48 7.09 -24.48
CA HIS A 191 32.48 6.92 -23.42
C HIS A 191 32.73 8.25 -22.68
N LEU A 192 32.36 8.28 -21.40
CA LEU A 192 33.02 9.12 -20.41
C LEU A 192 33.97 8.19 -19.64
N THR A 193 35.27 8.27 -19.92
CA THR A 193 36.28 7.66 -19.06
C THR A 193 36.34 8.41 -17.73
N PRO A 194 36.50 7.73 -16.59
CA PRO A 194 36.77 8.41 -15.33
C PRO A 194 38.20 8.97 -15.36
N ASP A 195 38.36 10.27 -15.10
CA ASP A 195 39.65 10.85 -14.71
C ASP A 195 39.98 10.34 -13.30
N GLU A 196 40.85 9.34 -13.23
CA GLU A 196 41.55 8.94 -12.00
C GLU A 196 42.68 9.97 -11.76
N ASP A 197 42.43 11.08 -11.03
CA ASP A 197 43.47 11.86 -10.28
C ASP A 197 42.98 13.20 -9.65
N GLU A 198 41.79 13.27 -9.05
CA GLU A 198 41.42 14.44 -8.19
C GLU A 198 40.95 14.00 -6.78
N PRO A 199 41.66 14.36 -5.70
CA PRO A 199 41.20 14.07 -4.35
C PRO A 199 40.00 14.97 -3.99
N TYR A 200 38.92 14.34 -3.49
CA TYR A 200 37.70 14.95 -2.96
C TYR A 200 37.98 16.23 -2.14
N ASN A 201 37.70 17.40 -2.73
CA ASN A 201 37.79 18.68 -2.05
C ASN A 201 36.56 18.88 -1.13
N THR A 202 36.79 18.83 0.18
CA THR A 202 35.75 18.95 1.23
C THR A 202 35.38 20.39 1.60
N ASN A 203 35.85 21.41 0.86
CA ASN A 203 35.60 22.81 1.19
C ASN A 203 34.34 23.44 0.55
N SER A 204 33.58 22.72 -0.27
CA SER A 204 32.35 23.25 -0.91
C SER A 204 31.12 23.27 0.00
N PHE A 205 31.18 22.72 1.22
CA PHE A 205 30.05 22.68 2.16
C PHE A 205 30.00 23.83 3.19
N LYS A 206 30.98 24.73 3.23
CA LYS A 206 31.01 25.85 4.20
C LYS A 206 30.52 27.20 3.66
N GLN A 207 30.25 27.34 2.36
CA GLN A 207 29.84 28.62 1.78
C GLN A 207 28.31 28.81 1.68
N PHE A 208 27.49 27.77 1.94
CA PHE A 208 26.03 27.86 1.71
C PHE A 208 25.20 28.31 2.93
N ASN A 209 25.80 28.43 4.12
CA ASN A 209 25.09 28.79 5.36
C ASN A 209 25.46 30.20 5.90
N ALA A 210 25.84 31.13 5.03
CA ALA A 210 26.13 32.51 5.42
C ALA A 210 25.08 33.54 4.97
N ASP A 211 24.16 33.22 4.05
CA ASP A 211 23.23 34.21 3.47
C ASP A 211 21.77 33.75 3.37
N ARG A 212 21.19 33.14 4.43
CA ARG A 212 19.73 33.07 4.64
C ARG A 212 19.34 33.03 6.12
#